data_AF-A0A7K3FWB5-F1
#
_entry.id   AF-A0A7K3FWB5-F1
#
_cell.length_a   1.000
_cell.length_b   1.000
_cell.length_c   1.000
_cell.angle_alpha   90.00
_cell.angle_beta   90.00
_cell.angle_gamma   90.00
#
_symmetry.space_group_name_H-M   'P 1'
#
loop_
_entity.id
_entity.type
_entity.pdbx_description
1 polymer ?
#
loop_
_entity_poly.entity_id
_entity_poly.type
_entity_poly.pdbx_seq_one_letter_code
_entity_poly.pdbx_strand_id
1 'polypeptide(L)'
;ALALCAGLEAVLEKNQHQKIMIFRPLYAVGGQELGYLPGSEAEKMGPWAQAVLDTLTAVTSQETVEEILSRGLLEVLPLTHIRGRSLHDAFVIVDEAQSLEHNVLLTVLS
;
A
#
# COMPACT_ATOMS: atom_id res chain seq x y z
N ALA A 1 6.51 4.62 -8.03
CA ALA A 1 5.88 4.96 -9.33
C ALA A 1 5.69 3.72 -10.22
N LEU A 2 6.75 3.09 -10.74
CA LEU A 2 6.61 2.00 -11.72
C LEU A 2 5.71 0.82 -11.26
N ALA A 3 5.90 0.33 -10.03
CA ALA A 3 5.08 -0.75 -9.49
C ALA A 3 3.59 -0.38 -9.39
N LEU A 4 3.30 0.89 -9.08
CA LEU A 4 1.93 1.40 -9.03
C LEU A 4 1.31 1.45 -10.43
N CYS A 5 2.05 1.97 -11.43
CA CYS A 5 1.61 1.95 -12.83
C CYS A 5 1.32 0.52 -13.33
N ALA A 6 2.21 -0.44 -13.01
CA ALA A 6 2.01 -1.85 -13.37
C ALA A 6 0.76 -2.43 -12.69
N GLY A 7 0.54 -2.10 -11.40
CA GLY A 7 -0.66 -2.51 -10.68
C GLY A 7 -1.94 -1.91 -11.27
N LEU A 8 -1.90 -0.63 -11.67
CA LEU A 8 -3.03 0.05 -12.30
C LEU A 8 -3.37 -0.58 -13.65
N GLU A 9 -2.39 -0.83 -14.50
CA GLU A 9 -2.58 -1.52 -15.78
C GLU A 9 -3.18 -2.92 -15.56
N ALA A 10 -2.68 -3.68 -14.58
CA ALA A 10 -3.16 -5.01 -14.28
C ALA A 10 -4.62 -5.02 -13.79
N VAL A 11 -5.02 -4.04 -12.97
CA VAL A 11 -6.37 -3.96 -12.40
C VAL A 11 -7.37 -3.30 -13.35
N LEU A 12 -7.04 -2.15 -13.93
CA LEU A 12 -7.97 -1.32 -14.71
C LEU A 12 -8.06 -1.74 -16.17
N GLU A 13 -6.91 -2.04 -16.79
CA GLU A 13 -6.87 -2.30 -18.24
C GLU A 13 -6.99 -3.79 -18.54
N LYS A 14 -6.20 -4.62 -17.84
CA LYS A 14 -6.13 -6.06 -18.12
C LYS A 14 -7.12 -6.89 -17.32
N ASN A 15 -7.78 -6.32 -16.30
CA ASN A 15 -8.69 -7.02 -15.39
C ASN A 15 -8.08 -8.33 -14.83
N GLN A 16 -6.77 -8.34 -14.59
CA GLN A 16 -6.04 -9.51 -14.09
C GLN A 16 -6.17 -9.67 -12.57
N HIS A 17 -6.43 -8.56 -11.88
CA HIS A 17 -6.60 -8.50 -10.43
C HIS A 17 -7.75 -7.57 -10.07
N GLN A 18 -8.39 -7.80 -8.92
CA GLN A 18 -9.52 -6.97 -8.46
C GLN A 18 -9.07 -5.66 -7.81
N LYS A 19 -7.88 -5.63 -7.22
CA LYS A 19 -7.37 -4.46 -6.49
C LYS A 19 -5.86 -4.48 -6.33
N ILE A 20 -5.31 -3.33 -5.95
CA ILE A 20 -3.93 -3.12 -5.57
C ILE A 20 -3.86 -3.01 -4.04
N MET A 21 -2.94 -3.75 -3.43
CA MET A 21 -2.70 -3.69 -1.98
C MET A 21 -1.26 -3.28 -1.75
N ILE A 22 -1.06 -2.14 -1.08
CA ILE A 22 0.26 -1.64 -0.73
C ILE A 22 0.49 -1.87 0.75
N PHE A 23 1.48 -2.70 1.07
CA PHE A 23 1.95 -2.89 2.43
C PHE A 23 3.22 -2.09 2.65
N ARG A 24 3.25 -1.30 3.73
CA ARG A 24 4.42 -0.52 4.10
C ARG A 24 4.79 -0.75 5.57
N PRO A 25 6.07 -0.96 5.90
CA PRO A 25 6.50 -1.03 7.28
C PRO A 25 6.35 0.33 7.97
N LEU A 26 5.91 0.31 9.23
CA LEU A 26 5.77 1.49 10.05
C LEU A 26 7.10 1.84 10.72
N TYR A 27 7.81 2.82 10.17
CA TYR A 27 8.97 3.43 10.83
C TYR A 27 8.64 4.85 11.27
N ALA A 28 8.96 5.18 12.51
CA ALA A 28 8.90 6.56 12.97
C ALA A 28 10.03 7.35 12.29
N VAL A 29 9.68 8.49 11.70
CA VAL A 29 10.67 9.43 11.20
C VAL A 29 11.40 10.03 12.41
N GLY A 30 12.72 9.88 12.47
CA GLY A 30 13.57 10.59 13.45
C GLY A 30 14.14 9.78 14.62
N GLY A 31 14.10 8.44 14.58
CA GLY A 31 14.80 7.60 15.59
C GLY A 31 14.22 7.65 17.00
N GLN A 32 13.08 8.33 17.20
CA GLN A 32 12.25 8.09 18.36
C GLN A 32 11.53 6.75 18.12
N GLU A 33 11.52 5.86 19.12
CA GLU A 33 10.50 4.82 19.20
C GLU A 33 9.17 5.49 18.87
N LEU A 34 8.34 4.84 18.06
CA LEU A 34 7.03 5.35 17.66
C LEU A 34 6.18 5.43 18.92
N GLY A 35 6.41 6.47 19.74
CA GLY A 35 5.55 6.90 20.79
C GLY A 35 4.18 7.05 20.17
N TYR A 36 3.20 6.47 20.84
CA TYR A 36 1.82 6.32 20.40
C TYR A 36 1.37 7.51 19.54
N LEU A 37 1.40 7.38 18.21
CA LEU A 37 0.66 8.31 17.34
C LEU A 37 -0.79 8.21 17.83
N PRO A 38 -1.39 9.26 18.41
CA PRO A 38 -2.76 9.17 18.88
C PRO A 38 -3.68 9.01 17.68
N GLY A 39 -4.64 8.09 17.77
CA GLY A 39 -5.62 7.85 16.72
C GLY A 39 -5.81 6.37 16.37
N SER A 40 -6.85 6.13 15.59
CA SER A 40 -7.13 4.89 14.89
C SER A 40 -5.98 4.50 13.95
N GLU A 41 -5.91 3.24 13.59
CA GLU A 41 -4.93 2.74 12.64
C GLU A 41 -4.95 3.50 11.30
N ALA A 42 -6.15 3.85 10.82
CA ALA A 42 -6.33 4.63 9.60
C ALA A 42 -5.71 6.03 9.71
N GLU A 43 -5.86 6.71 10.85
CA GLU A 43 -5.24 8.02 11.10
C GLU A 43 -3.72 7.92 11.14
N LYS A 44 -3.18 6.84 11.70
CA LYS A 44 -1.74 6.57 11.65
C LYS A 44 -1.28 6.39 10.21
N MET A 45 -2.02 5.66 9.39
CA MET A 45 -1.65 5.42 7.99
C MET A 45 -1.75 6.66 7.08
N GLY A 46 -2.38 7.74 7.53
CA GLY A 46 -2.66 8.95 6.74
C GLY A 46 -1.47 9.49 5.93
N PRO A 47 -0.30 9.77 6.54
CA PRO A 47 0.85 10.30 5.81
C PRO A 47 1.35 9.37 4.70
N TRP A 48 1.29 8.06 4.92
CA TRP A 48 1.72 7.07 3.92
C TRP A 48 0.70 6.93 2.79
N ALA A 49 -0.59 6.93 3.12
CA ALA A 49 -1.67 6.95 2.13
C ALA A 49 -1.58 8.20 1.24
N GLN A 50 -1.25 9.36 1.83
CA GLN A 50 -1.05 10.60 1.09
C GLN A 50 0.12 10.49 0.10
N ALA A 51 1.26 9.92 0.49
CA ALA A 51 2.40 9.74 -0.42
C ALA A 51 2.06 8.84 -1.64
N VAL A 52 1.24 7.81 -1.42
CA VAL A 52 0.73 6.96 -2.50
C VAL A 52 -0.21 7.76 -3.42
N LEU A 53 -1.11 8.57 -2.84
CA LEU A 53 -2.04 9.41 -3.59
C LEU A 53 -1.31 10.49 -4.41
N ASP A 54 -0.27 11.11 -3.86
CA ASP A 54 0.58 12.06 -4.56
C ASP A 54 1.27 11.37 -5.77
N THR A 55 1.69 10.12 -5.60
CA THR A 55 2.25 9.33 -6.71
C THR A 55 1.20 9.00 -7.76
N LEU A 56 -0.03 8.64 -7.35
CA LEU A 56 -1.14 8.39 -8.27
C LEU A 56 -1.46 9.62 -9.12
N THR A 57 -1.65 10.76 -8.49
CA THR A 57 -2.00 12.03 -9.17
C THR A 57 -0.90 12.49 -10.13
N ALA A 58 0.35 12.08 -9.92
CA ALA A 58 1.45 12.34 -10.85
C ALA A 58 1.46 11.44 -12.10
N VAL A 59 0.83 10.26 -12.05
CA VAL A 59 0.90 9.25 -13.14
C VAL A 59 -0.44 9.01 -13.84
N THR A 60 -1.55 9.51 -13.30
CA THR A 60 -2.89 9.36 -13.88
C THR A 60 -3.72 10.64 -13.75
N SER A 61 -4.87 10.71 -14.44
CA SER A 61 -5.80 11.83 -14.32
C SER A 61 -6.53 11.83 -12.97
N GLN A 62 -7.00 13.01 -12.54
CA GLN A 62 -7.77 13.17 -11.31
C GLN A 62 -9.06 12.32 -11.30
N GLU A 63 -9.75 12.22 -12.44
CA GLU A 63 -10.95 11.39 -12.59
C GLU A 63 -10.67 9.91 -12.29
N THR A 64 -9.58 9.36 -12.82
CA THR A 64 -9.16 7.98 -12.52
C THR A 64 -8.82 7.80 -11.04
N VAL A 65 -8.20 8.80 -10.41
CA VAL A 65 -7.91 8.74 -8.96
C VAL A 65 -9.20 8.66 -8.14
N GLU A 66 -10.18 9.50 -8.45
CA GLU A 66 -11.48 9.50 -7.78
C GLU A 66 -12.22 8.16 -8.00
N GLU A 67 -12.14 7.59 -9.21
CA GLU A 67 -12.66 6.26 -9.50
C GLU A 67 -11.99 5.16 -8.65
N ILE A 68 -10.66 5.13 -8.60
CA ILE A 68 -9.89 4.14 -7.83
C ILE A 68 -10.28 4.18 -6.35
N LEU A 69 -10.38 5.38 -5.78
CA LEU A 69 -10.70 5.58 -4.38
C LEU A 69 -12.16 5.20 -4.07
N SER A 70 -13.10 5.66 -4.89
CA SER A 70 -14.54 5.39 -4.69
C SER A 70 -14.89 3.91 -4.81
N ARG A 71 -14.21 3.18 -5.71
CA ARG A 71 -14.37 1.73 -5.90
C ARG A 71 -13.54 0.89 -4.92
N GLY A 72 -12.68 1.51 -4.11
CA GLY A 72 -11.80 0.80 -3.19
C GLY A 72 -10.78 -0.11 -3.89
N LEU A 73 -10.32 0.26 -5.08
CA LEU A 73 -9.38 -0.54 -5.88
C LEU A 73 -7.94 -0.45 -5.38
N LEU A 74 -7.66 0.47 -4.46
CA LEU A 74 -6.34 0.67 -3.87
C LEU A 74 -6.47 0.73 -2.34
N GLU A 75 -5.73 -0.13 -1.65
CA GLU A 75 -5.62 -0.12 -0.20
C GLU A 75 -4.16 0.09 0.21
N VAL A 76 -3.93 0.96 1.19
CA VAL A 76 -2.61 1.17 1.81
C VAL A 76 -2.69 0.73 3.27
N LEU A 77 -1.85 -0.22 3.64
CA LEU A 77 -1.94 -0.94 4.91
C LEU A 77 -0.56 -1.08 5.55
N PRO A 78 -0.47 -1.14 6.88
CA PRO A 78 0.81 -1.43 7.50
C PRO A 78 1.15 -2.91 7.29
N LEU A 79 2.45 -3.20 7.17
CA LEU A 79 2.95 -4.54 6.85
C LEU A 79 2.53 -5.60 7.88
N THR A 80 2.25 -5.22 9.13
CA THR A 80 1.73 -6.11 10.17
C THR A 80 0.40 -6.78 9.79
N HIS A 81 -0.38 -6.18 8.89
CA HIS A 81 -1.64 -6.76 8.39
C HIS A 81 -1.48 -7.82 7.30
N ILE A 82 -0.26 -8.11 6.85
CA ILE A 82 -0.07 -9.15 5.86
C ILE A 82 -0.28 -10.55 6.46
N ARG A 83 0.07 -10.72 7.75
CA ARG A 83 0.00 -12.01 8.43
C ARG A 83 -1.46 -12.44 8.61
N GLY A 84 -1.80 -13.63 8.11
CA GLY A 84 -3.13 -14.20 8.24
C GLY A 84 -4.20 -13.55 7.36
N ARG A 85 -3.79 -12.67 6.43
CA ARG A 85 -4.69 -12.04 5.47
C ARG A 85 -4.70 -12.83 4.16
N SER A 86 -5.89 -13.08 3.62
CA SER A 86 -6.01 -13.60 2.26
C SER A 86 -5.72 -12.48 1.27
N LEU A 87 -4.67 -12.65 0.47
CA LEU A 87 -4.26 -11.73 -0.61
C LEU A 87 -4.79 -12.19 -1.97
N HIS A 88 -5.91 -12.93 -1.98
CA HIS A 88 -6.47 -13.50 -3.18
C HIS A 88 -6.88 -12.41 -4.18
N ASP A 89 -6.52 -12.62 -5.45
CA ASP A 89 -6.89 -11.77 -6.59
C ASP A 89 -6.51 -10.28 -6.42
N ALA A 90 -5.32 -10.05 -5.87
CA ALA A 90 -4.78 -8.71 -5.65
C ALA A 90 -3.38 -8.56 -6.24
N PHE A 91 -3.09 -7.37 -6.78
CA PHE A 91 -1.74 -6.95 -7.12
C PHE A 91 -1.07 -6.39 -5.84
N VAL A 92 -0.15 -7.14 -5.26
CA VAL A 92 0.48 -6.79 -3.99
C VAL A 92 1.79 -6.03 -4.22
N ILE A 93 1.94 -4.88 -3.56
CA ILE A 93 3.15 -4.09 -3.52
C ILE A 93 3.64 -4.05 -2.08
N VAL A 94 4.88 -4.48 -1.84
CA VAL A 94 5.55 -4.28 -0.55
C VAL A 94 6.58 -3.18 -0.72
N ASP A 95 6.28 -2.02 -0.13
CA ASP A 95 7.13 -0.84 -0.20
C ASP A 95 8.17 -0.86 0.92
N GLU A 96 9.32 -0.20 0.69
CA GLU A 96 10.47 -0.19 1.60
C GLU A 96 10.99 -1.59 2.00
N ALA A 97 10.82 -2.60 1.14
CA ALA A 97 11.15 -4.00 1.46
C ALA A 97 12.62 -4.21 1.90
N GLN A 98 13.54 -3.33 1.51
CA GLN A 98 14.95 -3.37 1.92
C GLN A 98 15.17 -3.17 3.42
N SER A 99 14.19 -2.59 4.12
CA SER A 99 14.24 -2.33 5.56
C SER A 99 13.73 -3.51 6.41
N LEU A 100 13.26 -4.58 5.76
CA LEU A 100 12.62 -5.72 6.42
C LEU A 100 13.64 -6.77 6.85
N GLU A 101 13.37 -7.39 8.01
CA GLU A 101 14.08 -8.57 8.45
C GLU A 101 13.74 -9.79 7.59
N HIS A 102 14.66 -10.76 7.54
CA HIS A 102 14.53 -11.96 6.72
C HIS A 102 13.25 -12.77 7.00
N ASN A 103 12.88 -12.94 8.27
CA ASN A 103 11.66 -13.61 8.71
C ASN A 103 10.37 -12.91 8.25
N VAL A 104 10.38 -11.57 8.17
CA VAL A 104 9.25 -10.78 7.69
C VAL A 104 9.08 -10.98 6.19
N LEU A 105 10.17 -10.98 5.43
CA LEU A 105 10.14 -11.29 3.99
C LEU A 105 9.57 -12.69 3.74
N LEU A 106 9.93 -13.69 4.54
CA LEU A 106 9.35 -15.04 4.43
C LEU A 106 7.83 -15.05 4.69
N THR A 107 7.34 -14.19 5.59
CA THR A 107 5.91 -14.05 5.88
C THR A 107 5.14 -13.37 4.74
N VAL A 108 5.81 -12.50 3.97
CA VAL A 108 5.22 -11.85 2.79
C VAL A 108 5.05 -12.84 1.63
N LEU A 109 6.01 -13.76 1.48
CA LEU A 109 6.07 -14.70 0.34
C LEU A 109 5.27 -15.99 0.55
N SER A 110 4.81 -16.25 1.79
CA SER A 110 3.99 -17.40 2.16
C SER A 110 2.52 -17.17 1.90
#